data_AF-A0A820ED74-F1
#
_entry.id   AF-A0A820ED74-F1
#
_cell.length_a   1.000
_cell.length_b   1.000
_cell.length_c   1.000
_cell.angle_alpha   90.00
_cell.angle_beta   90.00
_cell.angle_gamma   90.00
#
_symmetry.space_group_name_H-M   'P 1'
#
loop_
_entity.id
_entity.type
_entity.pdbx_description
1 polymer ?
#
loop_
_entity_poly.entity_id
_entity_poly.type
_entity_poly.pdbx_seq_one_letter_code
_entity_poly.pdbx_strand_id
1 'polypeptide(L)'
;MPTGHYYSQETKELIFNVIQFIEGEKNRPKIPLYNVNDRIMAALQISHGSMAKLKNEMKQLQEEQQMVLEHKLLEQQQQHQLYVLAQKYKTERLRPRSSSPFIAPKNDHFTSMDTPRAVAKSPLIHGGGARKSRAITIIIDNASWHREVTDDTKPPLRSWRKQMIADWLHDHDISYAKDISKAELLELAYENLPEKKYKVEEEAKQYQINILW
;
A
#
# COMPACT_ATOMS: atom_id res chain seq x y z
N MET A 1 -15.91 -1.09 18.33
CA MET A 1 -16.96 -0.56 17.44
C MET A 1 -17.31 0.84 17.90
N PRO A 2 -17.53 1.82 16.99
CA PRO A 2 -17.95 3.16 17.37
C PRO A 2 -19.27 3.08 18.14
N THR A 3 -19.37 3.80 19.26
CA THR A 3 -20.60 3.90 20.05
C THR A 3 -21.56 4.88 19.37
N GLY A 4 -22.87 4.76 19.65
CA GLY A 4 -23.90 5.60 19.02
C GLY A 4 -23.73 7.11 19.22
N HIS A 5 -22.90 7.54 20.19
CA HIS A 5 -22.68 8.95 20.50
C HIS A 5 -21.85 9.70 19.44
N TYR A 6 -21.11 8.99 18.58
CA TYR A 6 -20.28 9.62 17.53
C TYR A 6 -21.07 10.05 16.29
N TYR A 7 -22.32 9.62 16.15
CA TYR A 7 -23.15 9.95 15.00
C TYR A 7 -23.90 11.26 15.21
N SER A 8 -24.00 12.07 14.15
CA SER A 8 -24.90 13.22 14.13
C SER A 8 -26.35 12.78 14.29
N GLN A 9 -27.20 13.68 14.78
CA GLN A 9 -28.64 13.40 14.95
C GLN A 9 -29.30 12.97 13.62
N GLU A 10 -28.98 13.66 12.53
CA GLU A 10 -29.44 13.35 11.17
C GLU A 10 -29.05 11.91 10.75
N THR A 11 -27.81 11.50 11.06
CA THR A 11 -27.33 10.15 10.74
C THR A 11 -28.12 9.09 11.52
N LYS A 12 -28.44 9.37 12.79
CA LYS A 12 -29.23 8.45 13.63
C LYS A 12 -30.64 8.29 13.09
N GLU A 13 -31.28 9.39 12.67
CA GLU A 13 -32.61 9.36 12.06
C GLU A 13 -32.61 8.55 10.77
N LEU A 14 -31.58 8.73 9.93
CA LEU A 14 -31.43 7.95 8.70
C LEU A 14 -31.28 6.45 8.98
N ILE A 15 -30.42 6.07 9.93
CA ILE A 15 -30.25 4.68 10.36
C ILE A 15 -31.58 4.11 10.88
N PHE A 16 -32.30 4.90 11.70
CA PHE A 16 -33.56 4.48 12.28
C PHE A 16 -34.64 4.24 11.21
N ASN A 17 -34.73 5.10 10.19
CA ASN A 17 -35.64 4.93 9.06
C ASN A 17 -35.36 3.63 8.29
N VAL A 18 -34.08 3.31 8.06
CA VAL A 18 -33.68 2.05 7.41
C VAL A 18 -34.07 0.84 8.25
N ILE A 19 -33.86 0.89 9.57
CA ILE A 19 -34.26 -0.18 10.49
C ILE A 19 -35.79 -0.39 10.44
N GLN A 20 -36.57 0.69 10.57
CA GLN A 20 -38.03 0.62 10.51
C GLN A 20 -38.53 0.06 9.18
N PHE A 21 -37.88 0.40 8.06
CA PHE A 21 -38.21 -0.14 6.75
C PHE A 21 -37.98 -1.67 6.71
N ILE A 22 -36.83 -2.14 7.19
CA ILE A 22 -36.48 -3.57 7.21
C ILE A 22 -37.42 -4.36 8.14
N GLU A 23 -37.70 -3.84 9.34
CA GLU A 23 -38.60 -4.49 10.30
C GLU A 23 -40.05 -4.55 9.79
N GLY A 24 -40.50 -3.47 9.14
CA GLY A 24 -41.83 -3.34 8.56
C GLY A 24 -42.07 -4.19 7.30
N GLU A 25 -41.01 -4.69 6.65
CA GLU A 25 -41.10 -5.45 5.41
C GLU A 25 -41.91 -6.76 5.57
N LYS A 26 -42.02 -7.29 6.80
CA LYS A 26 -42.85 -8.47 7.10
C LYS A 26 -44.35 -8.26 6.84
N ASN A 27 -44.83 -7.02 6.96
CA ASN A 27 -46.24 -6.67 6.94
C ASN A 27 -46.64 -5.76 5.75
N ARG A 28 -45.71 -5.47 4.84
CA ARG A 28 -45.90 -4.51 3.73
C ARG A 28 -45.70 -5.18 2.36
N PRO A 29 -46.19 -4.57 1.27
CA PRO A 29 -45.89 -5.04 -0.08
C PRO A 29 -44.38 -5.18 -0.27
N LYS A 30 -43.94 -6.38 -0.65
CA LYS A 30 -42.52 -6.73 -0.74
C LYS A 30 -41.92 -6.11 -2.01
N ILE A 31 -41.03 -5.13 -1.83
CA ILE A 31 -40.20 -4.62 -2.92
C ILE A 31 -39.11 -5.67 -3.20
N PRO A 32 -39.00 -6.21 -4.43
CA PRO A 32 -38.01 -7.23 -4.74
C PRO A 32 -36.57 -6.79 -4.41
N LEU A 33 -35.75 -7.72 -3.92
CA LEU A 33 -34.37 -7.43 -3.48
C LEU A 33 -33.47 -6.88 -4.60
N TYR A 34 -33.72 -7.27 -5.85
CA TYR A 34 -32.97 -6.77 -7.01
C TYR A 34 -33.30 -5.31 -7.36
N ASN A 35 -34.41 -4.77 -6.86
CA ASN A 35 -34.80 -3.39 -7.13
C ASN A 35 -34.25 -2.45 -6.05
N VAL A 36 -32.92 -2.31 -6.06
CA VAL A 36 -32.16 -1.59 -5.04
C VAL A 36 -32.61 -0.12 -4.91
N ASN A 37 -32.92 0.55 -6.02
CA ASN A 37 -33.31 1.96 -6.00
C ASN A 37 -34.61 2.18 -5.25
N ASP A 38 -35.65 1.39 -5.56
CA ASP A 38 -36.97 1.51 -4.92
C ASP A 38 -36.90 1.20 -3.43
N ARG A 39 -36.06 0.23 -3.04
CA ARG A 39 -35.82 -0.08 -1.63
C ARG A 39 -35.15 1.08 -0.89
N ILE A 40 -34.11 1.69 -1.47
CA ILE A 40 -33.44 2.82 -0.83
C ILE A 40 -34.38 4.02 -0.78
N MET A 41 -35.15 4.30 -1.85
CA MET A 41 -36.14 5.38 -1.84
C MET A 41 -37.19 5.18 -0.74
N ALA A 42 -37.72 3.96 -0.59
CA ALA A 42 -38.67 3.64 0.46
C ALA A 42 -38.06 3.69 1.87
N ALA A 43 -36.83 3.21 2.03
CA ALA A 43 -36.12 3.19 3.32
C ALA A 43 -35.74 4.60 3.80
N LEU A 44 -35.32 5.48 2.88
CA LEU A 44 -34.90 6.84 3.18
C LEU A 44 -36.03 7.87 3.04
N GLN A 45 -37.21 7.45 2.58
CA GLN A 45 -38.37 8.31 2.29
C GLN A 45 -38.03 9.46 1.32
N ILE A 46 -37.17 9.18 0.33
CA ILE A 46 -36.75 10.18 -0.67
C ILE A 46 -37.46 9.97 -2.00
N SER A 47 -37.65 11.07 -2.72
CA SER A 47 -38.20 11.04 -4.06
C SER A 47 -37.22 10.45 -5.09
N HIS A 48 -37.74 9.99 -6.23
CA HIS A 48 -36.92 9.57 -7.36
C HIS A 48 -35.98 10.68 -7.86
N GLY A 49 -36.45 11.94 -7.86
CA GLY A 49 -35.63 13.10 -8.23
C GLY A 49 -34.47 13.31 -7.25
N SER A 50 -34.72 13.16 -5.95
CA SER A 50 -33.67 13.24 -4.91
C SER A 50 -32.66 12.12 -5.05
N MET A 51 -33.10 10.90 -5.35
CA MET A 51 -32.21 9.75 -5.61
C MET A 51 -31.30 10.00 -6.83
N ALA A 52 -31.84 10.51 -7.93
CA ALA A 52 -31.06 10.82 -9.12
C ALA A 52 -30.01 11.92 -8.86
N LYS A 53 -30.39 12.98 -8.13
CA LYS A 53 -29.45 14.04 -7.71
C LYS A 53 -28.34 13.49 -6.83
N LEU A 54 -28.69 12.72 -5.82
CA LEU A 54 -27.72 12.09 -4.91
C LEU A 54 -26.72 11.21 -5.67
N LYS A 55 -27.18 10.42 -6.65
CA LYS A 55 -26.28 9.62 -7.49
C LYS A 55 -25.30 10.47 -8.29
N ASN A 56 -25.77 11.58 -8.86
CA ASN A 56 -24.92 12.50 -9.62
C ASN A 56 -23.91 13.19 -8.71
N GLU A 57 -24.34 13.65 -7.53
CA GLU A 57 -23.46 14.26 -6.52
C GLU A 57 -22.39 13.25 -6.05
N MET A 58 -22.77 12.02 -5.73
CA MET A 58 -21.83 10.97 -5.33
C MET A 58 -20.83 10.62 -6.44
N LYS A 59 -21.28 10.62 -7.71
CA LYS A 59 -20.41 10.41 -8.86
C LYS A 59 -19.39 11.55 -9.00
N GLN A 60 -19.82 12.80 -8.88
CA GLN A 60 -18.94 13.97 -8.93
C GLN A 60 -17.90 13.95 -7.81
N LEU A 61 -18.31 13.62 -6.58
CA LEU A 61 -17.39 13.49 -5.44
C LEU A 61 -16.35 12.39 -5.66
N GLN A 62 -16.72 11.27 -6.29
CA GLN A 62 -15.78 10.20 -6.64
C GLN A 62 -14.77 10.67 -7.69
N GLU A 63 -15.23 11.36 -8.73
CA GLU A 63 -14.36 11.94 -9.76
C GLU A 63 -13.39 12.98 -9.16
N GLU A 64 -13.87 13.85 -8.28
CA GLU A 64 -13.03 14.83 -7.57
C GLU A 64 -11.98 14.16 -6.68
N GLN A 65 -12.36 13.14 -5.89
CA GLN A 65 -11.42 12.38 -5.07
C GLN A 65 -10.35 11.68 -5.91
N GLN A 66 -10.74 11.14 -7.07
CA GLN A 66 -9.81 10.52 -8.00
C GLN A 66 -8.82 11.54 -8.57
N MET A 67 -9.28 12.72 -9.00
CA MET A 67 -8.40 13.78 -9.48
C MET A 67 -7.42 14.26 -8.40
N VAL A 68 -7.89 14.41 -7.14
CA VAL A 68 -7.02 14.79 -6.02
C VAL A 68 -5.96 13.72 -5.75
N LEU A 69 -6.31 12.44 -5.85
CA LEU A 69 -5.37 11.33 -5.72
C LEU A 69 -4.33 11.35 -6.84
N GLU A 70 -4.77 11.51 -8.09
CA GLU A 70 -3.88 11.59 -9.26
C GLU A 70 -2.92 12.78 -9.18
N HIS A 71 -3.41 13.95 -8.75
CA HIS A 71 -2.58 15.13 -8.53
C HIS A 71 -1.52 14.88 -7.46
N LYS A 72 -1.89 14.30 -6.32
CA LYS A 72 -0.94 13.95 -5.24
C LYS A 72 0.12 12.96 -5.73
N LEU A 73 -0.27 11.98 -6.55
CA LEU A 73 0.66 11.02 -7.12
C LEU A 73 1.66 11.71 -8.07
N LEU A 74 1.18 12.62 -8.93
CA LEU A 74 2.03 13.38 -9.83
C LEU A 74 3.02 14.27 -9.07
N GLU A 75 2.57 14.94 -8.01
CA GLU A 75 3.43 15.75 -7.15
C GLU A 75 4.52 14.90 -6.49
N GLN A 76 4.18 13.73 -5.97
CA GLN A 76 5.15 12.78 -5.41
C GLN A 76 6.18 12.32 -6.46
N GLN A 77 5.75 12.05 -7.69
CA GLN A 77 6.66 11.69 -8.79
C GLN A 77 7.62 12.84 -9.13
N GLN A 78 7.13 14.09 -9.18
CA GLN A 78 7.98 15.26 -9.43
C GLN A 78 9.00 15.47 -8.30
N GLN A 79 8.58 15.36 -7.04
CA GLN A 79 9.47 15.44 -5.88
C GLN A 79 10.55 14.35 -5.94
N HIS A 80 10.19 13.13 -6.33
CA HIS A 80 11.14 12.04 -6.51
C HIS A 80 12.15 12.34 -7.63
N GLN A 81 11.70 12.85 -8.77
CA GLN A 81 12.61 13.25 -9.87
C GLN A 81 13.60 14.33 -9.44
N LEU A 82 13.14 15.36 -8.71
CA LEU A 82 14.00 16.42 -8.17
C LEU A 82 15.03 15.87 -7.18
N TYR A 83 14.61 14.94 -6.32
CA TYR A 83 15.51 14.26 -5.39
C TYR A 83 16.61 13.48 -6.13
N VAL A 84 16.25 12.71 -7.15
CA VAL A 84 17.21 11.95 -7.97
C VAL A 84 18.21 12.88 -8.66
N LEU A 85 17.73 13.99 -9.24
CA LEU A 85 18.61 15.00 -9.86
C LEU A 85 19.57 15.61 -8.83
N ALA A 86 19.09 15.97 -7.64
CA ALA A 86 19.92 16.53 -6.57
C ALA A 86 21.04 15.56 -6.14
N GLN A 87 20.74 14.25 -6.04
CA GLN A 87 21.77 13.24 -5.74
C GLN A 87 22.82 13.14 -6.85
N LYS A 88 22.41 13.23 -8.12
CA LYS A 88 23.33 13.23 -9.27
C LYS A 88 24.30 14.42 -9.21
N TYR A 89 23.81 15.64 -8.96
CA TYR A 89 24.69 16.81 -8.83
C TYR A 89 25.64 16.72 -7.63
N LYS A 90 25.20 16.11 -6.53
CA LYS A 90 26.04 15.93 -5.34
C LYS A 90 27.23 15.00 -5.61
N THR A 91 27.03 13.94 -6.40
CA THR A 91 28.10 12.98 -6.75
C THR A 91 29.07 13.55 -7.79
N GLU A 92 28.60 14.36 -8.75
CA GLU A 92 29.48 15.01 -9.73
C GLU A 92 30.43 16.03 -9.09
N ARG A 93 29.99 16.78 -8.07
CA ARG A 93 30.87 17.70 -7.33
C ARG A 93 31.98 17.01 -6.53
N LEU A 94 31.83 15.73 -6.20
CA LEU A 94 32.82 14.95 -5.46
C LEU A 94 33.81 14.22 -6.36
N ARG A 95 33.70 14.35 -7.70
CA ARG A 95 34.78 13.88 -8.57
C ARG A 95 36.02 14.73 -8.28
N PRO A 96 37.11 14.15 -7.78
CA PRO A 96 38.34 14.89 -7.60
C PRO A 96 38.66 15.50 -8.96
N ARG A 97 38.85 16.83 -9.00
CA ARG A 97 39.29 17.52 -10.22
C ARG A 97 40.49 16.72 -10.72
N SER A 98 40.31 15.98 -11.82
CA SER A 98 41.43 15.34 -12.51
C SER A 98 42.45 16.43 -12.68
N SER A 99 43.62 16.20 -12.09
CA SER A 99 44.76 17.11 -12.02
C SER A 99 45.02 17.70 -13.41
N SER A 100 44.34 18.80 -13.70
CA SER A 100 44.67 19.65 -14.82
C SER A 100 46.03 20.25 -14.46
N PRO A 101 47.04 20.15 -15.34
CA PRO A 101 48.37 20.67 -15.07
C PRO A 101 48.22 22.15 -14.74
N PHE A 102 48.52 22.46 -13.48
CA PHE A 102 48.41 23.79 -12.90
C PHE A 102 49.47 24.67 -13.56
N ILE A 103 49.10 25.41 -14.61
CA ILE A 103 49.93 26.49 -15.14
C ILE A 103 49.74 27.65 -14.16
N ALA A 104 50.72 27.80 -13.27
CA ALA A 104 50.75 28.85 -12.26
C ALA A 104 50.72 30.22 -12.94
N PRO A 105 49.72 31.08 -12.67
CA PRO A 105 49.80 32.48 -13.03
C PRO A 105 50.85 33.13 -12.14
N LYS A 106 51.91 33.66 -12.77
CA LYS A 106 52.90 34.53 -12.11
C LYS A 106 52.21 35.83 -11.74
N ASN A 107 51.82 36.00 -10.49
CA ASN A 107 51.49 37.29 -9.92
C ASN A 107 52.43 37.55 -8.75
N ASP A 108 53.37 38.46 -9.00
CA ASP A 108 54.18 39.10 -8.00
C ASP A 108 53.33 40.10 -7.19
N HIS A 109 53.70 40.24 -5.92
CA HIS A 109 53.20 41.21 -4.94
C HIS A 109 51.81 40.98 -4.35
N PHE A 110 51.78 40.26 -3.22
CA PHE A 110 50.91 40.64 -2.12
C PHE A 110 51.62 40.44 -0.77
N THR A 111 51.55 41.48 0.05
CA THR A 111 52.28 41.71 1.29
C THR A 111 51.74 40.87 2.44
N SER A 112 52.71 40.31 3.18
CA SER A 112 52.62 39.78 4.54
C SER A 112 51.76 40.62 5.49
N MET A 113 50.86 39.96 6.24
CA MET A 113 50.65 40.22 7.67
C MET A 113 49.94 39.04 8.37
N ASP A 114 50.65 38.55 9.39
CA ASP A 114 50.21 38.06 10.69
C ASP A 114 49.13 36.97 10.80
N THR A 115 49.65 35.77 11.02
CA THR A 115 49.06 34.65 11.78
C THR A 115 48.51 35.08 13.14
N PRO A 116 47.37 34.48 13.54
CA PRO A 116 47.36 33.84 14.85
C PRO A 116 46.81 32.41 14.85
N ARG A 117 47.65 31.56 15.47
CA ARG A 117 47.31 30.58 16.50
C ARG A 117 46.43 29.40 16.11
N ALA A 118 47.14 28.29 15.81
CA ALA A 118 46.63 26.94 15.79
C ALA A 118 45.93 26.57 17.10
N VAL A 119 44.61 26.42 17.06
CA VAL A 119 43.84 25.71 18.08
C VAL A 119 43.84 24.24 17.68
N ALA A 120 44.56 23.43 18.46
CA ALA A 120 44.58 21.99 18.35
C ALA A 120 43.16 21.44 18.48
N LYS A 121 42.54 21.08 17.35
CA LYS A 121 41.31 20.30 17.32
C LYS A 121 41.66 18.88 17.73
N SER A 122 41.40 18.57 18.99
CA SER A 122 41.39 17.19 19.49
C SER A 122 40.61 16.31 18.51
N PRO A 123 41.13 15.12 18.14
CA PRO A 123 40.37 14.17 17.36
C PRO A 123 39.16 13.77 18.19
N LEU A 124 38.00 14.31 17.82
CA LEU A 124 36.71 13.82 18.24
C LEU A 124 36.65 12.38 17.73
N ILE A 125 37.07 11.46 18.59
CA ILE A 125 36.78 10.03 18.53
C ILE A 125 35.26 9.98 18.53
N HIS A 126 34.67 10.04 17.34
CA HIS A 126 33.33 9.58 17.10
C HIS A 126 33.44 8.09 17.32
N GLY A 127 33.29 7.68 18.58
CA GLY A 127 32.88 6.34 18.92
C GLY A 127 31.58 6.11 18.17
N GLY A 128 31.70 5.61 16.94
CA GLY A 128 30.64 5.05 16.14
C GLY A 128 30.18 3.78 16.83
N GLY A 129 29.63 3.93 18.04
CA GLY A 129 28.74 2.95 18.59
C GLY A 129 27.61 2.87 17.59
N ALA A 130 27.66 1.84 16.75
CA ALA A 130 26.60 1.49 15.82
C ALA A 130 25.30 1.58 16.64
N ARG A 131 24.53 2.65 16.42
CA ARG A 131 23.26 2.84 17.10
C ARG A 131 22.44 1.65 16.66
N LYS A 132 22.28 0.69 17.57
CA LYS A 132 21.47 -0.51 17.38
C LYS A 132 20.11 0.00 16.90
N SER A 133 19.84 -0.15 15.60
CA SER A 133 18.58 0.27 15.02
C SER A 133 17.50 -0.43 15.80
N ARG A 134 16.62 0.35 16.45
CA ARG A 134 15.52 -0.21 17.22
C ARG A 134 14.61 -0.90 16.21
N ALA A 135 14.54 -2.22 16.29
CA ALA A 135 13.62 -3.01 15.47
C ALA A 135 12.20 -2.52 15.75
N ILE A 136 11.47 -2.20 14.69
CA ILE A 136 10.06 -1.80 14.78
C ILE A 136 9.25 -3.10 14.68
N THR A 137 8.36 -3.31 15.66
CA THR A 137 7.43 -4.43 15.67
C THR A 137 6.01 -3.91 15.54
N ILE A 138 5.26 -4.42 14.57
CA ILE A 138 3.84 -4.13 14.38
C ILE A 138 3.05 -5.36 14.81
N ILE A 139 2.02 -5.15 15.64
CA ILE A 139 1.08 -6.18 16.04
C ILE A 139 -0.19 -5.97 15.20
N ILE A 140 -0.55 -6.98 14.43
CA ILE A 140 -1.69 -6.92 13.50
C ILE A 140 -2.85 -7.73 14.09
N ASP A 141 -4.08 -7.24 13.91
CA ASP A 141 -5.26 -7.98 14.34
C ASP A 141 -5.58 -9.13 13.38
N ASN A 142 -6.44 -10.05 13.80
CA ASN A 142 -6.74 -11.23 13.01
C ASN A 142 -7.80 -10.99 11.90
N ALA A 143 -7.70 -9.88 11.16
CA ALA A 143 -8.64 -9.56 10.10
C ALA A 143 -8.31 -10.31 8.78
N SER A 144 -9.35 -10.72 8.05
CA SER A 144 -9.21 -11.53 6.83
C SER A 144 -8.41 -10.85 5.72
N TRP A 145 -8.44 -9.52 5.65
CA TRP A 145 -7.75 -8.74 4.63
C TRP A 145 -6.23 -8.64 4.86
N HIS A 146 -5.75 -8.92 6.07
CA HIS A 146 -4.31 -9.05 6.32
C HIS A 146 -3.73 -10.37 5.82
N ARG A 147 -4.57 -11.39 5.64
CA ARG A 147 -4.17 -12.77 5.30
C ARG A 147 -4.09 -13.01 3.79
N GLU A 148 -3.81 -11.97 3.01
CA GLU A 148 -3.62 -12.13 1.57
C GLU A 148 -2.30 -12.85 1.31
N VAL A 149 -2.42 -14.04 0.71
CA VAL A 149 -1.30 -14.91 0.36
C VAL A 149 -0.71 -14.44 -0.97
N THR A 150 0.61 -14.53 -1.15
CA THR A 150 1.25 -14.24 -2.44
C THR A 150 0.78 -15.20 -3.52
N ASP A 151 0.76 -14.77 -4.78
CA ASP A 151 0.24 -15.59 -5.88
C ASP A 151 1.03 -16.90 -6.04
N ASP A 152 2.33 -16.88 -5.73
CA ASP A 152 3.21 -18.05 -5.76
C ASP A 152 2.80 -19.12 -4.73
N THR A 153 2.33 -18.71 -3.56
CA THR A 153 1.97 -19.65 -2.47
C THR A 153 0.48 -19.97 -2.42
N LYS A 154 -0.29 -19.46 -3.40
CA LYS A 154 -1.72 -19.67 -3.48
C LYS A 154 -2.02 -21.07 -4.03
N PRO A 155 -2.73 -21.93 -3.28
CA PRO A 155 -3.05 -23.26 -3.76
C PRO A 155 -4.07 -23.20 -4.91
N PRO A 156 -4.00 -24.16 -5.85
CA PRO A 156 -4.99 -24.26 -6.92
C PRO A 156 -6.39 -24.45 -6.36
N LEU A 157 -7.37 -23.76 -6.96
CA LEU A 157 -8.77 -23.85 -6.54
C LEU A 157 -9.47 -25.04 -7.22
N ARG A 158 -10.49 -25.60 -6.56
CA ARG A 158 -11.34 -26.66 -7.16
C ARG A 158 -11.98 -26.24 -8.49
N SER A 159 -12.21 -24.93 -8.68
CA SER A 159 -12.76 -24.35 -9.91
C SER A 159 -11.75 -24.24 -11.06
N TRP A 160 -10.44 -24.37 -10.81
CA TRP A 160 -9.43 -24.30 -11.86
C TRP A 160 -9.56 -25.43 -12.89
N ARG A 161 -9.15 -25.17 -14.13
CA ARG A 161 -9.10 -26.20 -15.18
C ARG A 161 -7.95 -27.16 -14.90
N LYS A 162 -8.05 -28.41 -15.36
CA LYS A 162 -7.01 -29.44 -15.19
C LYS A 162 -5.62 -28.93 -15.65
N GLN A 163 -5.57 -28.24 -16.78
CA GLN A 163 -4.33 -27.67 -17.32
C GLN A 163 -3.68 -26.65 -16.37
N MET A 164 -4.46 -25.73 -15.79
CA MET A 164 -3.90 -24.73 -14.86
C MET A 164 -3.30 -25.36 -13.60
N ILE A 165 -3.88 -26.47 -13.13
CA ILE A 165 -3.35 -27.20 -11.97
C ILE A 165 -2.04 -27.89 -12.36
N ALA A 166 -1.98 -28.48 -13.56
CA ALA A 166 -0.77 -29.06 -14.12
C ALA A 166 0.34 -28.02 -14.32
N ASP A 167 0.01 -26.83 -14.84
CA ASP A 167 0.95 -25.72 -15.00
C ASP A 167 1.48 -25.28 -13.62
N TRP A 168 0.60 -25.15 -12.62
CA TRP A 168 1.01 -24.82 -11.25
C TRP A 168 1.95 -25.86 -10.64
N LEU A 169 1.69 -27.16 -10.82
CA LEU A 169 2.58 -28.23 -10.36
C LEU A 169 3.92 -28.18 -11.09
N HIS A 170 3.93 -27.84 -12.38
CA HIS A 170 5.15 -27.68 -13.17
C HIS A 170 5.99 -26.50 -12.69
N ASP A 171 5.37 -25.35 -12.41
CA ASP A 171 6.03 -24.16 -11.88
C ASP A 171 6.66 -24.40 -10.48
N HIS A 172 6.16 -25.42 -9.76
CA HIS A 172 6.67 -25.85 -8.45
C HIS A 172 7.59 -27.07 -8.51
N ASP A 173 8.02 -27.49 -9.71
CA ASP A 173 8.88 -28.65 -9.93
C ASP A 173 8.29 -29.98 -9.37
N ILE A 174 6.96 -30.11 -9.29
CA ILE A 174 6.28 -31.32 -8.80
C ILE A 174 5.96 -32.24 -9.98
N SER A 175 6.56 -33.43 -9.99
CA SER A 175 6.33 -34.43 -11.02
C SER A 175 4.99 -35.16 -10.83
N TYR A 176 4.24 -35.37 -11.92
CA TYR A 176 2.97 -36.11 -11.91
C TYR A 176 2.83 -37.01 -13.15
N ALA A 177 2.00 -38.05 -13.06
CA ALA A 177 1.74 -38.98 -14.18
C ALA A 177 0.89 -38.32 -15.27
N LYS A 178 1.09 -38.68 -16.54
CA LYS A 178 0.41 -38.02 -17.68
C LYS A 178 -1.12 -38.21 -17.68
N ASP A 179 -1.56 -39.33 -17.13
CA ASP A 179 -2.92 -39.88 -17.14
C ASP A 179 -3.67 -39.68 -15.80
N ILE A 180 -3.07 -38.92 -14.87
CA ILE A 180 -3.67 -38.57 -13.57
C ILE A 180 -4.98 -37.78 -13.72
N SER A 181 -5.95 -38.03 -12.85
CA SER A 181 -7.22 -37.32 -12.80
C SER A 181 -7.07 -35.91 -12.22
N LYS A 182 -8.08 -35.04 -12.42
CA LYS A 182 -8.07 -33.69 -11.83
C LYS A 182 -8.10 -33.73 -10.30
N ALA A 183 -8.80 -34.71 -9.71
CA ALA A 183 -8.90 -34.84 -8.26
C ALA A 183 -7.53 -35.18 -7.66
N GLU A 184 -6.84 -36.16 -8.24
CA GLU A 184 -5.49 -36.56 -7.82
C GLU A 184 -4.45 -35.43 -8.02
N LEU A 185 -4.55 -34.61 -9.08
CA LEU A 185 -3.72 -33.42 -9.25
C LEU A 185 -3.92 -32.40 -8.14
N LEU A 186 -5.17 -32.19 -7.71
CA LEU A 186 -5.47 -31.30 -6.60
C LEU A 186 -4.93 -31.86 -5.28
N GLU A 187 -5.11 -33.15 -5.03
CA GLU A 187 -4.54 -33.81 -3.85
C GLU A 187 -3.02 -33.67 -3.81
N LEU A 188 -2.35 -33.96 -4.92
CA LEU A 188 -0.89 -33.80 -5.03
C LEU A 188 -0.45 -32.35 -4.79
N ALA A 189 -1.19 -31.38 -5.32
CA ALA A 189 -0.93 -29.96 -5.05
C ALA A 189 -1.14 -29.62 -3.56
N TYR A 190 -2.15 -30.22 -2.90
CA TYR A 190 -2.44 -30.01 -1.49
C TYR A 190 -1.39 -30.65 -0.55
N GLU A 191 -0.80 -31.76 -0.95
CA GLU A 191 0.28 -32.43 -0.23
C GLU A 191 1.62 -31.68 -0.31
N ASN A 192 1.82 -30.90 -1.37
CA ASN A 192 3.06 -30.18 -1.65
C ASN A 192 2.90 -28.65 -1.54
N LEU A 193 2.04 -28.16 -0.64
CA LEU A 193 1.91 -26.70 -0.46
C LEU A 193 3.24 -26.11 0.02
N PRO A 194 3.74 -25.03 -0.62
CA PRO A 194 4.81 -24.25 -0.05
C PRO A 194 4.37 -23.58 1.27
N GLU A 195 5.35 -23.18 2.07
CA GLU A 195 5.09 -22.37 3.26
C GLU A 195 4.33 -21.09 2.88
N LYS A 196 3.25 -20.78 3.61
CA LYS A 196 2.39 -19.64 3.31
C LYS A 196 3.17 -18.35 3.52
N LYS A 197 3.25 -17.52 2.47
CA LYS A 197 3.84 -16.19 2.54
C LYS A 197 2.73 -15.15 2.41
N TYR A 198 2.68 -14.22 3.36
CA TYR A 198 1.69 -13.14 3.34
C TYR A 198 2.28 -11.91 2.67
N LYS A 199 1.49 -11.22 1.85
CA LYS A 199 1.92 -9.98 1.16
C LYS A 199 2.44 -8.93 2.16
N VAL A 200 1.79 -8.83 3.32
CA VAL A 200 2.16 -7.89 4.38
C VAL A 200 3.56 -8.15 4.92
N GLU A 201 3.98 -9.41 5.04
CA GLU A 201 5.33 -9.77 5.50
C GLU A 201 6.40 -9.42 4.45
N GLU A 202 6.08 -9.62 3.17
CA GLU A 202 6.98 -9.26 2.06
C GLU A 202 7.21 -7.74 2.01
N GLU A 203 6.14 -6.94 2.16
CA GLU A 203 6.23 -5.48 2.25
C GLU A 203 6.99 -5.04 3.52
N ALA A 204 6.66 -5.60 4.69
CA ALA A 204 7.33 -5.25 5.94
C ALA A 204 8.83 -5.55 5.94
N LYS A 205 9.25 -6.60 5.23
CA LYS A 205 10.66 -6.96 5.05
C LYS A 205 11.46 -5.86 4.34
N GLN A 206 10.85 -5.12 3.41
CA GLN A 206 11.49 -3.98 2.73
C GLN A 206 11.89 -2.88 3.72
N TYR A 207 11.13 -2.74 4.81
CA TYR A 207 11.33 -1.72 5.83
C TYR A 207 12.02 -2.25 7.10
N GLN A 208 12.45 -3.52 7.11
CA GLN A 208 13.01 -4.18 8.30
C GLN A 208 12.06 -4.15 9.51
N ILE A 209 10.76 -4.27 9.25
CA ILE A 209 9.71 -4.30 10.27
C ILE A 209 9.40 -5.76 10.60
N ASN A 210 9.27 -6.06 11.89
CA ASN A 210 8.81 -7.35 12.37
C ASN A 210 7.28 -7.34 12.54
N ILE A 211 6.59 -8.34 12.01
CA ILE A 211 5.15 -8.50 12.19
C ILE A 211 4.89 -9.59 13.23
N LEU A 212 4.03 -9.29 14.19
CA LEU A 212 3.46 -10.27 15.11
C LEU A 212 1.98 -10.42 14.80
N TRP A 213 1.58 -11.67 14.54
CA TRP A 213 0.20 -12.10 14.29
C TRP A 213 -0.53 -12.52 15.57
#